data_AF-A0A6C0F7F2-F1
#
_entry.id   AF-A0A6C0F7F2-F1
#
_cell.length_a   1.000
_cell.length_b   1.000
_cell.length_c   1.000
_cell.angle_alpha   90.00
_cell.angle_beta   90.00
_cell.angle_gamma   90.00
#
_symmetry.space_group_name_H-M   'P 1'
#
loop_
_entity.id
_entity.type
_entity.pdbx_description
1 polymer ?
#
loop_
_entity_poly.entity_id
_entity_poly.type
_entity_poly.pdbx_seq_one_letter_code
_entity_poly.pdbx_strand_id
1 'polypeptide(L)'
;MEFLKKFNEYSMISPEIIPMVYDIIRTVVIQVVVQVLFYMNNPGVELFTSIFFQTTVFLILGVIIFWLIAYKLMANTKYFNMPFLYHAHNNDRINDIKEKVLV
;
A
#
# COMPACT_ATOMS: atom_id res chain seq x y z
N MET A 1 5.65 15.25 -12.59
CA MET A 1 6.98 14.59 -12.69
C MET A 1 7.77 14.68 -11.40
N GLU A 2 7.86 15.84 -10.74
CA GLU A 2 8.63 15.98 -9.48
C GLU A 2 8.11 15.11 -8.33
N PHE A 3 6.79 14.99 -8.18
CA PHE A 3 6.15 14.11 -7.19
C PHE A 3 6.57 12.63 -7.37
N LEU A 4 6.58 12.14 -8.61
CA LEU A 4 6.94 10.75 -8.91
C LEU A 4 8.40 10.48 -8.57
N LYS A 5 9.31 11.45 -8.80
CA LYS A 5 10.71 11.34 -8.40
C LYS A 5 10.86 11.24 -6.89
N LYS A 6 10.22 12.16 -6.15
CA LYS A 6 10.22 12.14 -4.68
C LYS A 6 9.64 10.84 -4.12
N PHE A 7 8.52 10.37 -4.67
CA PHE A 7 7.92 9.10 -4.27
C PHE A 7 8.86 7.91 -4.51
N ASN A 8 9.54 7.89 -5.66
CA ASN A 8 10.52 6.85 -5.99
C ASN A 8 11.70 6.86 -5.01
N GLU A 9 12.27 8.03 -4.71
CA GLU A 9 13.34 8.18 -3.71
C GLU A 9 12.91 7.67 -2.33
N TYR A 10 11.71 8.04 -1.86
CA TYR A 10 11.19 7.54 -0.59
C TYR A 10 11.00 6.02 -0.60
N SER A 11 10.53 5.45 -1.72
CA SER A 11 10.34 4.00 -1.84
C SER A 11 11.64 3.19 -1.79
N MET A 12 12.75 3.78 -2.24
CA MET A 12 14.09 3.17 -2.11
C MET A 12 14.59 3.18 -0.66
N ILE A 13 14.23 4.20 0.12
CA ILE A 13 14.61 4.32 1.54
C ILE A 13 13.76 3.42 2.44
N SER A 14 12.49 3.23 2.09
CA SER A 14 11.54 2.44 2.89
C SER A 14 10.78 1.46 1.98
N PRO A 15 11.27 0.21 1.86
CA PRO A 15 10.71 -0.77 0.93
C PRO A 15 9.25 -1.15 1.25
N GLU A 16 8.77 -0.84 2.45
CA GLU A 16 7.37 -1.01 2.87
C GLU A 16 6.39 -0.02 2.23
N ILE A 17 6.86 1.06 1.60
CA ILE A 17 5.99 2.10 1.01
C ILE A 17 5.22 1.56 -0.20
N ILE A 18 5.89 0.86 -1.12
CA ILE A 18 5.25 0.29 -2.31
C ILE A 18 4.09 -0.66 -1.96
N PRO A 19 4.28 -1.68 -1.09
CA PRO A 19 3.18 -2.57 -0.72
C PRO A 19 2.09 -1.86 0.08
N MET A 20 2.43 -0.86 0.91
CA MET A 20 1.44 -0.03 1.59
C MET A 20 0.55 0.72 0.60
N VAL A 21 1.14 1.38 -0.41
CA VAL A 21 0.38 2.09 -1.44
C VAL A 21 -0.49 1.13 -2.25
N TYR A 22 0.03 -0.04 -2.58
CA TYR A 22 -0.75 -1.09 -3.23
C TYR A 22 -1.98 -1.48 -2.40
N ASP A 23 -1.83 -1.68 -1.09
CA ASP A 23 -2.94 -2.02 -0.19
C ASP A 23 -3.95 -0.88 -0.03
N ILE A 24 -3.50 0.38 -0.05
CA ILE A 24 -4.39 1.56 -0.06
C ILE A 24 -5.23 1.57 -1.33
N ILE A 25 -4.59 1.43 -2.50
CA ILE A 25 -5.30 1.39 -3.79
C ILE A 25 -6.28 0.22 -3.82
N ARG A 26 -5.84 -0.97 -3.37
CA ARG A 26 -6.69 -2.17 -3.25
C ARG A 26 -7.92 -1.91 -2.38
N THR A 27 -7.73 -1.26 -1.24
CA THR A 27 -8.82 -0.92 -0.31
C THR A 27 -9.83 0.02 -0.96
N VAL A 28 -9.36 1.06 -1.66
CA VAL A 28 -10.24 1.98 -2.40
C VAL A 28 -11.03 1.26 -3.47
N VAL A 29 -10.40 0.40 -4.27
CA VAL A 29 -11.09 -0.39 -5.30
C VAL A 29 -12.17 -1.27 -4.68
N ILE A 30 -11.86 -1.97 -3.58
CA ILE A 30 -12.83 -2.79 -2.86
C ILE A 30 -14.00 -1.94 -2.35
N GLN A 31 -13.74 -0.78 -1.73
CA GLN A 31 -14.79 0.12 -1.26
C GLN A 31 -15.72 0.56 -2.39
N VAL A 32 -15.18 0.96 -3.54
CA VAL A 32 -15.98 1.38 -4.70
C VAL A 32 -16.84 0.22 -5.22
N VAL A 33 -16.25 -0.97 -5.41
CA VAL A 33 -16.98 -2.14 -5.91
C VAL A 33 -18.09 -2.54 -4.93
N VAL A 34 -17.80 -2.61 -3.63
CA VAL A 34 -18.78 -2.95 -2.61
C VAL A 34 -19.90 -1.93 -2.54
N GLN A 35 -19.59 -0.63 -2.62
CA GLN A 35 -20.60 0.43 -2.58
C GLN A 35 -21.55 0.39 -3.79
N VAL A 36 -21.02 0.10 -4.99
CA VAL A 36 -21.83 -0.09 -6.20
C VAL A 36 -22.78 -1.28 -6.03
N LEU A 37 -22.27 -2.42 -5.57
CA LEU A 37 -23.09 -3.62 -5.33
C LEU A 37 -24.16 -3.38 -4.25
N PHE A 38 -23.78 -2.68 -3.18
CA PHE A 38 -24.70 -2.31 -2.10
C PHE A 38 -25.82 -1.39 -2.60
N TYR A 39 -25.48 -0.37 -3.40
CA TYR A 39 -26.45 0.52 -4.03
C TYR A 39 -27.44 -0.25 -4.93
N MET A 40 -26.93 -1.12 -5.82
CA MET A 40 -27.76 -1.91 -6.73
C MET A 40 -28.76 -2.80 -6.00
N ASN A 41 -28.40 -3.30 -4.82
CA ASN A 41 -29.24 -4.21 -4.04
C ASN A 41 -30.21 -3.49 -3.08
N ASN A 42 -30.11 -2.17 -2.92
CA ASN A 42 -30.90 -1.40 -1.96
C ASN A 42 -31.53 -0.17 -2.65
N PRO A 43 -32.65 -0.34 -3.37
CA PRO A 43 -33.35 0.77 -4.01
C PRO A 43 -33.81 1.77 -2.94
N GLY A 44 -33.26 2.98 -2.97
CA GLY A 44 -33.53 4.05 -1.99
C GLY A 44 -32.28 4.55 -1.24
N VAL A 45 -31.16 3.86 -1.37
CA VAL A 45 -29.86 4.35 -0.86
C VAL A 45 -29.14 5.13 -1.96
N GLU A 46 -28.44 6.21 -1.61
CA GLU A 46 -27.59 6.94 -2.55
C GLU A 46 -26.26 6.22 -2.80
N LEU A 47 -25.73 6.33 -4.01
CA LEU A 47 -24.45 5.67 -4.36
C LEU A 47 -23.28 6.22 -3.54
N PHE A 48 -23.22 7.53 -3.31
CA PHE A 48 -22.15 8.17 -2.52
C PHE A 48 -22.72 8.79 -1.26
N THR A 49 -22.54 8.12 -0.13
CA THR A 49 -23.01 8.60 1.17
C THR A 49 -21.85 9.15 2.01
N SER A 50 -22.16 10.01 2.99
CA SER A 50 -21.16 10.44 3.98
C SER A 50 -20.53 9.26 4.72
N ILE A 51 -21.33 8.23 5.01
CA ILE A 51 -20.89 6.99 5.65
C ILE A 51 -19.85 6.28 4.78
N PHE A 52 -20.08 6.16 3.46
CA PHE A 52 -19.13 5.55 2.53
C PHE A 52 -17.76 6.25 2.56
N PHE A 53 -17.73 7.58 2.53
CA PHE A 53 -16.47 8.32 2.59
C PHE A 53 -15.79 8.15 3.94
N GLN A 54 -16.57 8.20 5.03
CA GLN A 54 -16.05 8.02 6.39
C GLN A 54 -15.43 6.63 6.58
N THR A 55 -16.12 5.57 6.15
CA THR A 55 -15.62 4.19 6.23
C THR A 55 -14.40 3.98 5.34
N THR A 56 -14.39 4.57 4.13
CA THR A 56 -13.23 4.50 3.23
C THR A 56 -11.99 5.12 3.87
N VAL A 57 -12.11 6.31 4.46
CA VAL A 57 -11.00 6.98 5.15
C VAL A 57 -10.53 6.17 6.35
N PHE A 58 -11.45 5.63 7.15
CA PHE A 58 -11.10 4.81 8.32
C PHE A 58 -10.33 3.55 7.94
N LEU A 59 -10.72 2.89 6.84
CA LEU A 59 -10.01 1.70 6.36
C LEU A 59 -8.62 2.04 5.81
N ILE A 60 -8.48 3.14 5.06
CA ILE A 60 -7.17 3.61 4.59
C ILE A 60 -6.25 3.93 5.77
N LEU A 61 -6.75 4.61 6.80
CA LEU A 61 -5.99 4.86 8.03
C LEU A 61 -5.59 3.56 8.72
N GLY A 62 -6.49 2.58 8.78
CA GLY A 62 -6.19 1.25 9.30
C GLY A 62 -5.04 0.56 8.55
N VAL A 63 -5.05 0.62 7.21
CA VAL A 63 -3.96 0.08 6.37
C VAL A 63 -2.64 0.80 6.66
N ILE A 64 -2.65 2.14 6.73
CA ILE A 64 -1.44 2.92 7.05
C ILE A 64 -0.90 2.53 8.43
N ILE A 65 -1.76 2.46 9.44
CA ILE A 65 -1.39 2.07 10.81
C ILE A 65 -0.81 0.65 10.85
N PHE A 66 -1.41 -0.29 10.10
CA PHE A 66 -0.88 -1.64 9.96
C PHE A 66 0.57 -1.62 9.45
N TRP A 67 0.84 -0.90 8.37
CA TRP A 67 2.18 -0.85 7.78
C TRP A 67 3.19 -0.06 8.62
N LEU A 68 2.76 0.97 9.35
CA LEU A 68 3.67 1.77 10.19
C LEU A 68 3.97 1.12 11.55
N ILE A 69 3.00 0.44 12.14
CA ILE A 69 3.10 -0.09 13.51
C ILE A 69 3.16 -1.61 13.50
N ALA A 70 2.11 -2.27 13.02
CA ALA A 70 2.00 -3.73 13.10
C ALA A 70 3.10 -4.43 12.29
N TYR A 71 3.38 -3.98 11.07
CA TYR A 71 4.46 -4.51 10.25
C TYR A 71 5.82 -4.33 10.92
N LYS A 72 6.11 -3.16 11.52
CA LYS A 72 7.38 -2.95 12.23
C LYS A 72 7.53 -3.87 13.44
N LEU A 73 6.45 -4.09 14.18
CA LEU A 73 6.44 -5.04 15.29
C LEU A 73 6.69 -6.47 14.80
N MET A 74 6.06 -6.89 13.70
CA MET A 74 6.23 -8.22 13.12
C MET A 74 7.62 -8.41 12.48
N ALA A 75 8.13 -7.42 11.75
CA ALA A 75 9.44 -7.49 11.09
C ALA A 75 10.59 -7.63 12.10
N ASN A 76 10.43 -7.10 13.33
CA ASN A 76 11.40 -7.28 14.40
C ASN A 76 11.37 -8.70 14.99
N THR A 77 10.33 -9.48 14.70
CA THR A 77 10.30 -10.91 15.03
C THR A 77 11.00 -11.70 13.92
N LYS A 78 12.07 -12.45 14.28
CA LYS A 78 12.91 -13.25 13.36
C LYS A 78 12.17 -14.24 12.45
N TYR A 79 10.88 -14.47 12.69
CA TYR A 79 10.05 -15.46 11.99
C TYR A 79 9.21 -14.88 10.86
N PHE A 80 9.13 -13.55 10.73
CA PHE A 80 8.31 -12.91 9.70
C PHE A 80 9.15 -12.48 8.49
N ASN A 81 9.63 -13.45 7.72
CA ASN A 81 10.18 -13.21 6.38
C ASN A 81 9.03 -13.11 5.38
N MET A 82 8.49 -11.90 5.14
CA MET A 82 7.59 -11.69 4.01
C MET A 82 8.40 -11.74 2.69
N PRO A 83 8.11 -12.69 1.77
CA PRO A 83 8.90 -12.89 0.55
C PRO A 83 8.97 -11.65 -0.34
N PHE A 84 7.91 -10.84 -0.37
CA PHE A 84 7.79 -9.66 -1.23
C PHE A 84 8.87 -8.61 -0.94
N LEU A 85 9.16 -8.35 0.34
CA LEU A 85 10.13 -7.34 0.77
C LEU A 85 11.57 -7.81 0.59
N TYR A 86 11.81 -9.12 0.73
CA TYR A 86 13.09 -9.74 0.44
C TYR A 86 13.47 -9.60 -1.04
N HIS A 87 12.51 -9.81 -1.95
CA HIS A 87 12.76 -9.69 -3.38
C HIS A 87 12.96 -8.24 -3.83
N ALA A 88 12.21 -7.27 -3.30
CA ALA A 88 12.39 -5.85 -3.63
C ALA A 88 13.80 -5.36 -3.22
N HIS A 89 14.18 -5.55 -1.96
CA HIS A 89 15.50 -5.17 -1.45
C HIS A 89 16.65 -5.84 -2.21
N ASN A 90 16.48 -7.11 -2.62
CA ASN A 90 17.52 -7.81 -3.37
C ASN A 90 17.65 -7.32 -4.82
N ASN A 91 16.55 -6.91 -5.45
CA ASN A 91 16.56 -6.39 -6.81
C ASN A 91 17.26 -5.03 -6.88
N ASP A 92 17.05 -4.17 -5.89
CA ASP A 92 17.73 -2.87 -5.79
C ASP A 92 19.24 -3.04 -5.57
N ARG A 93 19.65 -3.99 -4.71
CA ARG A 93 21.06 -4.33 -4.55
C ARG A 93 21.71 -4.86 -5.83
N ILE A 94 20.99 -5.67 -6.62
CA ILE A 94 21.50 -6.18 -7.89
C ILE A 94 21.68 -5.05 -8.92
N ASN A 95 20.76 -4.08 -8.95
CA ASN A 95 20.86 -2.93 -9.85
C ASN A 95 22.03 -2.01 -9.47
N ASP A 96 22.24 -1.77 -8.17
CA ASP A 96 23.35 -0.96 -7.65
C ASP A 96 24.73 -1.61 -7.94
N ILE A 97 24.80 -2.95 -7.89
CA ILE A 97 25.99 -3.71 -8.31
C ILE A 97 26.22 -3.61 -9.81
N LYS A 98 25.16 -3.73 -10.63
CA LYS A 98 25.28 -3.60 -12.09
C LYS A 98 25.80 -2.24 -12.50
N GLU A 99 25.33 -1.18 -11.85
CA GLU A 99 25.77 0.19 -12.12
C GLU A 99 27.24 0.42 -11.75
N LYS A 100 27.74 -0.23 -10.68
CA LYS A 100 29.16 -0.17 -10.27
C LYS A 100 30.10 -1.04 -11.10
N VAL A 101 29.60 -2.03 -11.83
CA VAL A 101 30.41 -2.97 -12.63
C VAL A 101 30.44 -2.58 -14.12
N LEU A 102 29.51 -1.74 -14.58
CA LEU A 102 29.41 -1.28 -15.96
C LEU A 102 29.98 0.14 -16.19
N VAL A 103 30.62 0.73 -15.18
CA VAL A 103 31.45 1.95 -15.26
C VAL A 103 32.91 1.56 -15.03
#